data_AF-A0ABD0M5L6-F1
#
_entry.id   AF-A0ABD0M5L6-F1
#
_cell.length_a   1.000
_cell.length_b   1.000
_cell.length_c   1.000
_cell.angle_alpha   90.00
_cell.angle_beta   90.00
_cell.angle_gamma   90.00
#
_symmetry.space_group_name_H-M   'P 1'
#
loop_
_entity.id
_entity.type
_entity.pdbx_description
1 polymer ?
#
loop_
_entity_poly.entity_id
_entity_poly.type
_entity_poly.pdbx_seq_one_letter_code
_entity_poly.pdbx_strand_id
1 'polypeptide(L)'
;MVLADLGRKITSALKSLSNATIINEEVLNGMLKDICTALLEADVNIRLVKQLRENVRSVIDFDEMAGGLNKRRMIQSAVFKELVKLIDPGVKTWQPTKGRSNIIMFVGLQGSGKTTTCSKLAYYYQRKGWKTCLICADTFRAGAFDQLKQNATKARIPFYGSYTEADPAVIAQEGVEKFKKENFEIIIVDTSGRHKQEDALFEEMLQVEQSINPDNVIFVMDATIGQACESQARAFKEKVDVASVIITKLDGHAKGGGALSAVAATKSPVIFIGTGEHTDDFEPFKVQPFVSKLLGMGDIEGLIDKVNELKLDDNEELMKKLKHGQFTLRDMYEQFQNIMKMGPFSQIMGMIPGFSSDFMTKGTEQESMARLKRLMTIMDSMNDQELDSLDGEKLFSRCPGRAQRVARGAGVSVRDVNELLTQYKKFAQMVKKMGGIKGLFKGGDMSKNVNPAQMAKLNQQMAKMMDPRVLQQMGGMQGLQGMMRQFQQGAAGKFGNMFNFTDR
;
A
#
# COMPACT_ATOMS: atom_id res chain seq x y z
N MET A 1 -8.23 0.77 -11.45
CA MET A 1 -6.90 0.15 -11.59
C MET A 1 -7.07 -1.25 -12.15
N VAL A 2 -6.36 -1.63 -13.20
CA VAL A 2 -6.58 -2.93 -13.86
C VAL A 2 -6.06 -4.12 -13.05
N LEU A 3 -5.08 -3.92 -12.17
CA LEU A 3 -4.75 -4.91 -11.13
C LEU A 3 -5.94 -5.19 -10.19
N ALA A 4 -6.78 -4.19 -9.91
CA ALA A 4 -8.01 -4.40 -9.15
C ALA A 4 -9.04 -5.18 -9.98
N ASP A 5 -9.07 -5.03 -11.30
CA ASP A 5 -9.98 -5.77 -12.18
C ASP A 5 -9.55 -7.24 -12.32
N LEU A 6 -8.26 -7.49 -12.53
CA LEU A 6 -7.66 -8.83 -12.47
C LEU A 6 -7.96 -9.48 -11.12
N GLY A 7 -7.72 -8.74 -10.03
CA GLY A 7 -7.99 -9.23 -8.69
C GLY A 7 -9.47 -9.51 -8.45
N ARG A 8 -10.38 -8.67 -8.97
CA ARG A 8 -11.84 -8.91 -8.93
C ARG A 8 -12.22 -10.19 -9.68
N LYS A 9 -11.69 -10.43 -10.87
CA LYS A 9 -11.97 -11.64 -11.65
C LYS A 9 -11.45 -12.90 -10.96
N ILE A 10 -10.22 -12.87 -10.45
CA ILE A 10 -9.65 -14.00 -9.70
C ILE A 10 -10.42 -14.23 -8.40
N THR A 11 -10.74 -13.16 -7.65
CA THR A 11 -11.56 -13.25 -6.43
C THR A 11 -12.94 -13.81 -6.73
N SER A 12 -13.56 -13.43 -7.85
CA SER A 12 -14.85 -13.97 -8.30
C SER A 12 -14.76 -15.48 -8.61
N ALA A 13 -13.70 -15.91 -9.30
CA ALA A 13 -13.44 -17.33 -9.56
C ALA A 13 -13.19 -18.12 -8.27
N LEU A 14 -12.49 -17.54 -7.29
CA LEU A 14 -12.29 -18.18 -5.98
C LEU A 14 -13.58 -18.19 -5.14
N LYS A 15 -14.44 -17.19 -5.30
CA LYS A 15 -15.77 -17.14 -4.65
C LYS A 15 -16.73 -18.18 -5.23
N SER A 16 -16.71 -18.44 -6.53
CA SER A 16 -17.55 -19.49 -7.13
C SER A 16 -17.20 -20.87 -6.54
N LEU A 17 -15.91 -21.13 -6.29
CA LEU A 17 -15.45 -22.32 -5.57
C LEU A 17 -15.90 -22.36 -4.11
N SER A 18 -16.01 -21.20 -3.44
CA SER A 18 -16.52 -21.11 -2.07
C SER A 18 -18.02 -21.42 -1.95
N ASN A 19 -18.79 -21.15 -3.02
CA ASN A 19 -20.24 -21.38 -3.06
C ASN A 19 -20.62 -22.81 -3.49
N ALA A 20 -19.71 -23.56 -4.12
CA ALA A 20 -19.96 -24.92 -4.57
C ALA A 20 -20.00 -25.92 -3.39
N THR A 21 -21.13 -26.63 -3.23
CA THR A 21 -21.33 -27.60 -2.13
C THR A 21 -20.42 -28.83 -2.24
N ILE A 22 -20.15 -29.28 -3.47
CA ILE A 22 -19.24 -30.39 -3.78
C ILE A 22 -18.18 -29.87 -4.76
N ILE A 23 -16.92 -30.15 -4.47
CA ILE A 23 -15.79 -29.75 -5.31
C ILE A 23 -15.35 -30.98 -6.10
N ASN A 24 -15.77 -31.03 -7.36
CA ASN A 24 -15.37 -32.04 -8.33
C ASN A 24 -14.33 -31.47 -9.32
N GLU A 25 -13.81 -32.31 -10.19
CA GLU A 25 -12.81 -31.92 -11.19
C GLU A 25 -13.34 -30.87 -12.19
N GLU A 26 -14.64 -30.92 -12.51
CA GLU A 26 -15.29 -29.94 -13.40
C GLU A 26 -15.28 -28.53 -12.82
N VAL A 27 -15.64 -28.39 -11.53
CA VAL A 27 -15.61 -27.10 -10.81
C VAL A 27 -14.18 -26.56 -10.74
N LEU A 28 -13.19 -27.41 -10.48
CA LEU A 28 -11.78 -27.01 -10.49
C LEU A 28 -11.35 -26.52 -11.88
N ASN A 29 -11.66 -27.27 -12.93
CA ASN A 29 -11.31 -26.92 -14.30
C ASN A 29 -12.00 -25.63 -14.77
N GLY A 30 -13.25 -25.40 -14.37
CA GLY A 30 -13.97 -24.16 -14.61
C GLY A 30 -13.28 -22.96 -13.94
N MET A 31 -12.97 -23.07 -12.65
CA MET A 31 -12.25 -22.03 -11.91
C MET A 31 -10.87 -21.75 -12.51
N LEU A 32 -10.09 -22.79 -12.83
CA LEU A 32 -8.77 -22.62 -13.45
C LEU A 32 -8.87 -21.94 -14.82
N LYS A 33 -9.91 -22.26 -15.61
CA LYS A 33 -10.17 -21.60 -16.89
C LYS A 33 -10.47 -20.11 -16.71
N ASP A 34 -11.27 -19.75 -15.71
CA ASP A 34 -11.59 -18.34 -15.41
C ASP A 34 -10.34 -17.57 -14.96
N ILE A 35 -9.53 -18.15 -14.08
CA ILE A 35 -8.25 -17.58 -13.63
C ILE A 35 -7.29 -17.42 -14.81
N CYS A 36 -7.14 -18.45 -15.65
CA CYS A 36 -6.28 -18.39 -16.83
C CYS A 36 -6.76 -17.32 -17.82
N THR A 37 -8.06 -17.21 -18.04
CA THR A 37 -8.65 -16.20 -18.92
C THR A 37 -8.35 -14.80 -18.38
N ALA A 38 -8.52 -14.58 -17.08
CA ALA A 38 -8.21 -13.31 -16.44
C ALA A 38 -6.71 -12.94 -16.56
N LEU A 39 -5.80 -13.91 -16.36
CA LEU A 39 -4.36 -13.70 -16.53
C LEU A 39 -3.98 -13.39 -17.99
N LEU A 40 -4.60 -14.06 -18.96
CA LEU A 40 -4.38 -13.79 -20.39
C LEU A 40 -4.90 -12.41 -20.80
N GLU A 41 -6.09 -12.02 -20.33
CA GLU A 41 -6.62 -10.67 -20.52
C GLU A 41 -5.73 -9.61 -19.89
N ALA A 42 -5.02 -9.96 -18.81
CA ALA A 42 -4.03 -9.11 -18.16
C ALA A 42 -2.65 -9.12 -18.85
N ASP A 43 -2.55 -9.70 -20.05
CA ASP A 43 -1.32 -9.78 -20.84
C ASP A 43 -0.17 -10.53 -20.15
N VAL A 44 -0.50 -11.53 -19.32
CA VAL A 44 0.48 -12.51 -18.81
C VAL A 44 0.85 -13.48 -19.93
N ASN A 45 2.12 -13.89 -19.99
CA ASN A 45 2.58 -14.81 -21.01
C ASN A 45 1.83 -16.15 -21.02
N ILE A 46 1.35 -16.56 -22.19
CA ILE A 46 0.55 -17.79 -22.35
C ILE A 46 1.25 -19.05 -21.86
N ARG A 47 2.59 -19.11 -21.99
CA ARG A 47 3.40 -20.24 -21.49
C ARG A 47 3.38 -20.31 -19.97
N LEU A 48 3.48 -19.15 -19.31
CA LEU A 48 3.41 -19.05 -17.85
C LEU A 48 2.01 -19.39 -17.33
N VAL A 49 0.95 -18.93 -18.01
CA VAL A 49 -0.43 -19.27 -17.65
C VAL A 49 -0.68 -20.78 -17.80
N LYS A 50 -0.20 -21.40 -18.88
CA LYS A 50 -0.30 -22.85 -19.09
C LYS A 50 0.46 -23.62 -18.00
N GLN A 51 1.69 -23.21 -17.68
CA GLN A 51 2.49 -23.82 -16.63
C GLN A 51 1.80 -23.72 -15.26
N LEU A 52 1.24 -22.56 -14.92
CA LEU A 52 0.48 -22.38 -13.68
C LEU A 52 -0.70 -23.34 -13.60
N ARG A 53 -1.46 -23.50 -14.70
CA ARG A 53 -2.59 -24.42 -14.74
C ARG A 53 -2.17 -25.87 -14.49
N GLU A 54 -1.09 -26.30 -15.13
CA GLU A 54 -0.55 -27.67 -15.00
C GLU A 54 -0.02 -27.92 -13.58
N ASN A 55 0.74 -26.97 -13.02
CA ASN A 55 1.25 -27.07 -11.66
C ASN A 55 0.13 -27.15 -10.62
N VAL A 56 -0.88 -26.26 -10.70
CA VAL A 56 -2.00 -26.29 -9.76
C VAL A 56 -2.78 -27.60 -9.88
N ARG A 57 -2.99 -28.13 -11.08
CA ARG A 57 -3.66 -29.42 -11.27
C ARG A 57 -2.88 -30.58 -10.66
N SER A 58 -1.54 -30.56 -10.77
CA SER A 58 -0.68 -31.64 -10.23
C SER A 58 -0.65 -31.70 -8.69
N VAL A 59 -0.94 -30.60 -8.01
CA VAL A 59 -0.92 -30.51 -6.54
C VAL A 59 -2.22 -31.02 -5.92
N ILE A 60 -3.28 -31.18 -6.71
CA ILE A 60 -4.62 -31.50 -6.23
C ILE A 60 -4.92 -32.97 -6.49
N ASP A 61 -4.79 -33.81 -5.46
CA ASP A 61 -5.25 -35.21 -5.48
C ASP A 61 -6.67 -35.32 -4.88
N PHE A 62 -7.65 -35.66 -5.71
CA PHE A 62 -9.05 -35.71 -5.28
C PHE A 62 -9.38 -36.89 -4.35
N ASP A 63 -8.55 -37.93 -4.33
CA ASP A 63 -8.78 -39.20 -3.64
C ASP A 63 -8.25 -39.19 -2.19
N GLU A 64 -7.15 -38.46 -1.91
CA GLU A 64 -6.58 -38.37 -0.55
C GLU A 64 -7.17 -37.26 0.33
N MET A 65 -7.90 -36.30 -0.24
CA MET A 65 -8.27 -35.10 0.50
C MET A 65 -9.52 -35.28 1.39
N ALA A 66 -9.32 -35.28 2.71
CA ALA A 66 -10.39 -35.30 3.72
C ALA A 66 -11.19 -33.97 3.77
N GLY A 67 -12.52 -34.05 3.54
CA GLY A 67 -13.52 -33.03 3.90
C GLY A 67 -13.57 -31.75 3.06
N GLY A 68 -14.78 -31.28 2.73
CA GLY A 68 -15.02 -30.16 1.80
C GLY A 68 -14.44 -28.79 2.22
N LEU A 69 -14.34 -28.49 3.52
CA LEU A 69 -13.77 -27.22 4.01
C LEU A 69 -12.23 -27.15 3.84
N ASN A 70 -11.54 -28.28 4.03
CA ASN A 70 -10.09 -28.36 3.83
C ASN A 70 -9.73 -28.30 2.34
N LYS A 71 -10.54 -28.92 1.45
CA LYS A 71 -10.33 -28.87 -0.01
C LYS A 71 -10.30 -27.44 -0.55
N ARG A 72 -11.23 -26.56 -0.12
CA ARG A 72 -11.29 -25.15 -0.59
C ARG A 72 -10.02 -24.37 -0.25
N ARG A 73 -9.62 -24.43 1.02
CA ARG A 73 -8.45 -23.70 1.53
C ARG A 73 -7.17 -24.21 0.89
N MET A 74 -7.08 -25.51 0.61
CA MET A 74 -5.94 -26.11 -0.07
C MET A 74 -5.83 -25.61 -1.52
N ILE A 75 -6.92 -25.59 -2.28
CA ILE A 75 -6.93 -25.08 -3.67
C ILE A 75 -6.54 -23.59 -3.70
N GLN A 76 -7.11 -22.77 -2.82
CA GLN A 76 -6.73 -21.36 -2.69
C GLN A 76 -5.25 -21.18 -2.34
N SER A 77 -4.72 -22.00 -1.42
CA SER A 77 -3.31 -21.98 -1.05
C SER A 77 -2.41 -22.43 -2.21
N ALA A 78 -2.82 -23.43 -2.99
CA ALA A 78 -2.07 -23.90 -4.15
C ALA A 78 -1.99 -22.80 -5.23
N VAL A 79 -3.12 -22.15 -5.56
CA VAL A 79 -3.15 -21.02 -6.50
C VAL A 79 -2.28 -19.87 -6.00
N PHE A 80 -2.38 -19.51 -4.71
CA PHE A 80 -1.54 -18.47 -4.12
C PHE A 80 -0.05 -18.79 -4.23
N LYS A 81 0.36 -20.01 -3.86
CA LYS A 81 1.76 -20.46 -3.92
C LYS A 81 2.30 -20.43 -5.35
N GLU A 82 1.52 -20.89 -6.33
CA GLU A 82 1.94 -20.86 -7.73
C GLU A 82 2.03 -19.44 -8.29
N LEU A 83 1.11 -18.53 -7.90
CA LEU A 83 1.23 -17.12 -8.26
C LEU A 83 2.47 -16.46 -7.62
N VAL A 84 2.77 -16.77 -6.36
CA VAL A 84 4.00 -16.30 -5.70
C VAL A 84 5.22 -16.84 -6.43
N LYS A 85 5.25 -18.13 -6.78
CA LYS A 85 6.35 -18.79 -7.49
C LYS A 85 6.60 -18.22 -8.90
N LEU A 86 5.58 -17.69 -9.56
CA LEU A 86 5.75 -16.99 -10.84
C LEU A 86 6.48 -15.65 -10.68
N ILE A 87 6.36 -15.00 -9.52
CA ILE A 87 6.88 -13.65 -9.24
C ILE A 87 8.18 -13.70 -8.44
N ASP A 88 8.37 -14.72 -7.62
CA ASP A 88 9.54 -14.85 -6.77
C ASP A 88 10.62 -15.67 -7.48
N PRO A 89 11.74 -15.06 -7.89
CA PRO A 89 12.84 -15.80 -8.49
C PRO A 89 13.66 -16.59 -7.45
N GLY A 90 13.39 -16.45 -6.15
CA GLY A 90 14.17 -17.07 -5.07
C GLY A 90 15.53 -16.42 -4.85
N VAL A 91 15.78 -15.27 -5.48
CA VAL A 91 17.03 -14.51 -5.40
C VAL A 91 16.86 -13.39 -4.38
N LYS A 92 17.82 -13.25 -3.46
CA LYS A 92 17.83 -12.15 -2.49
C LYS A 92 17.98 -10.81 -3.22
N THR A 93 17.17 -9.83 -2.82
CA THR A 93 17.28 -8.48 -3.35
C THR A 93 18.62 -7.85 -2.98
N TRP A 94 19.22 -7.12 -3.92
CA TRP A 94 20.42 -6.35 -3.64
C TRP A 94 20.11 -5.28 -2.58
N GLN A 95 21.04 -5.10 -1.64
CA GLN A 95 20.93 -4.09 -0.59
C GLN A 95 22.17 -3.18 -0.61
N PRO A 96 21.98 -1.85 -0.55
CA PRO A 96 23.11 -0.93 -0.46
C PRO A 96 23.84 -1.11 0.87
N THR A 97 25.15 -0.93 0.85
CA THR A 97 25.99 -0.98 2.07
C THR A 97 26.34 0.44 2.51
N LYS A 98 26.18 0.75 3.80
CA LYS A 98 26.53 2.05 4.37
C LYS A 98 28.04 2.28 4.37
N GLY A 99 28.48 3.53 4.24
CA GLY A 99 29.90 3.90 4.29
C GLY A 99 30.73 3.53 3.05
N ARG A 100 30.10 3.04 1.98
CA ARG A 100 30.72 2.86 0.66
C ARG A 100 29.87 3.52 -0.42
N SER A 101 30.47 3.87 -1.56
CA SER A 101 29.73 4.32 -2.74
C SER A 101 29.10 3.13 -3.44
N ASN A 102 27.77 3.08 -3.44
CA ASN A 102 26.98 2.09 -4.16
C ASN A 102 26.54 2.70 -5.49
N ILE A 103 26.96 2.10 -6.60
CA ILE A 103 26.69 2.58 -7.96
C ILE A 103 25.52 1.79 -8.52
N ILE A 104 24.48 2.49 -8.94
CA ILE A 104 23.24 1.89 -9.45
C ILE A 104 22.99 2.41 -10.85
N MET A 105 22.97 1.52 -11.83
CA MET A 105 22.73 1.86 -13.23
C MET A 105 21.31 1.52 -13.63
N PHE A 106 20.59 2.47 -14.22
CA PHE A 106 19.22 2.28 -14.69
C PHE A 106 19.22 2.01 -16.18
N VAL A 107 18.58 0.92 -16.59
CA VAL A 107 18.43 0.50 -17.99
C VAL A 107 16.98 0.18 -18.31
N GLY A 108 16.63 0.19 -19.59
CA GLY A 108 15.30 -0.18 -20.05
C GLY A 108 14.82 0.64 -21.24
N LEU A 109 13.64 0.29 -21.74
CA LEU A 109 13.07 0.85 -22.96
C LEU A 109 12.85 2.36 -22.88
N GLN A 110 12.75 2.99 -24.04
CA GLN A 110 12.28 4.37 -24.14
C GLN A 110 10.88 4.50 -23.55
N GLY A 111 10.63 5.57 -22.77
CA GLY A 111 9.32 5.84 -22.17
C GLY A 111 8.94 4.94 -20.98
N SER A 112 9.82 4.04 -20.52
CA SER A 112 9.60 3.18 -19.35
C SER A 112 9.60 3.93 -18.01
N GLY A 113 10.02 5.19 -17.99
CA GLY A 113 10.04 6.03 -16.79
C GLY A 113 11.35 6.02 -16.01
N LYS A 114 12.49 5.68 -16.64
CA LYS A 114 13.83 5.67 -16.00
C LYS A 114 14.16 6.96 -15.24
N THR A 115 14.23 8.12 -15.91
CA THR A 115 14.57 9.41 -15.30
C THR A 115 13.71 9.75 -14.08
N THR A 116 12.40 9.51 -14.16
CA THR A 116 11.48 9.71 -13.04
C THR A 116 11.79 8.74 -11.90
N THR A 117 12.03 7.47 -12.22
CA THR A 117 12.33 6.42 -11.24
C THR A 117 13.69 6.63 -10.56
N CYS A 118 14.70 7.13 -11.28
CA CYS A 118 15.99 7.52 -10.72
C CYS A 118 15.79 8.56 -9.61
N SER A 119 14.99 9.59 -9.89
CA SER A 119 14.69 10.67 -8.93
C SER A 119 13.92 10.16 -7.71
N LYS A 120 12.95 9.26 -7.93
CA LYS A 120 12.18 8.59 -6.86
C LYS A 120 13.05 7.73 -5.96
N LEU A 121 13.93 6.90 -6.54
CA LEU A 121 14.84 6.04 -5.79
C LEU A 121 15.83 6.87 -4.97
N ALA A 122 16.39 7.92 -5.58
CA ALA A 122 17.31 8.82 -4.90
C ALA A 122 16.66 9.53 -3.70
N TYR A 123 15.41 9.98 -3.86
CA TYR A 123 14.63 10.61 -2.79
C TYR A 123 14.22 9.61 -1.69
N TYR A 124 13.82 8.39 -2.07
CA TYR A 124 13.53 7.31 -1.11
C TYR A 124 14.72 7.03 -0.19
N TYR A 125 15.92 6.88 -0.75
CA TYR A 125 17.13 6.67 0.06
C TYR A 125 17.56 7.93 0.82
N GLN A 126 17.34 9.14 0.28
CA GLN A 126 17.60 10.39 0.99
C GLN A 126 16.76 10.49 2.27
N ARG A 127 15.47 10.14 2.21
CA ARG A 127 14.59 10.07 3.39
C ARG A 127 15.05 9.06 4.44
N LYS A 128 15.75 8.01 4.01
CA LYS A 128 16.38 7.00 4.87
C LYS A 128 17.77 7.43 5.39
N GLY A 129 18.18 8.68 5.17
CA GLY A 129 19.45 9.23 5.66
C GLY A 129 20.67 8.81 4.84
N TRP A 130 20.50 8.46 3.56
CA TRP A 130 21.61 8.20 2.65
C TRP A 130 22.00 9.46 1.88
N LYS A 131 23.29 9.61 1.60
CA LYS A 131 23.77 10.69 0.73
C LYS A 131 23.65 10.24 -0.74
N THR A 132 22.63 10.74 -1.42
CA THR A 132 22.25 10.32 -2.79
C THR A 132 22.60 11.37 -3.83
N CYS A 133 22.95 10.94 -5.04
CA CYS A 133 23.17 11.81 -6.20
C CYS A 133 22.67 11.16 -7.48
N LEU A 134 22.43 12.00 -8.49
CA LEU A 134 21.94 11.60 -9.81
C LEU A 134 22.97 11.95 -10.89
N ILE A 135 23.16 11.07 -11.86
CA ILE A 135 24.00 11.30 -13.04
C ILE A 135 23.13 11.08 -14.28
N CYS A 136 23.09 12.07 -15.16
CA CYS A 136 22.40 11.96 -16.45
C CYS A 136 23.40 11.54 -17.53
N ALA A 137 23.34 10.27 -17.94
CA ALA A 137 24.07 9.71 -19.08
C ALA A 137 23.15 9.47 -20.29
N ASP A 138 22.00 10.15 -20.36
CA ASP A 138 21.12 10.20 -21.53
C ASP A 138 21.53 11.38 -22.42
N THR A 139 22.47 11.15 -23.34
CA THR A 139 22.97 12.15 -24.30
C THR A 139 22.15 12.21 -25.59
N PHE A 140 21.31 11.21 -25.84
CA PHE A 140 20.55 11.08 -27.08
C PHE A 140 19.26 11.90 -27.08
N ARG A 141 18.53 11.92 -25.96
CA ARG A 141 17.23 12.59 -25.90
C ARG A 141 17.39 14.07 -25.58
N ALA A 142 16.86 14.92 -26.46
CA ALA A 142 16.80 16.36 -26.25
C ALA A 142 16.08 16.71 -24.92
N GLY A 143 16.73 17.52 -24.08
CA GLY A 143 16.20 17.95 -22.79
C GLY A 143 16.19 16.88 -21.69
N ALA A 144 16.83 15.71 -21.90
CA ALA A 144 16.93 14.67 -20.87
C ALA A 144 17.65 15.17 -19.61
N PHE A 145 18.77 15.88 -19.80
CA PHE A 145 19.51 16.46 -18.70
C PHE A 145 18.68 17.53 -17.96
N ASP A 146 17.96 18.39 -18.67
CA ASP A 146 17.08 19.39 -18.05
C ASP A 146 15.93 18.74 -17.28
N GLN A 147 15.37 17.64 -17.78
CA GLN A 147 14.35 16.87 -17.06
C GLN A 147 14.91 16.31 -15.74
N LEU A 148 16.06 15.64 -15.78
CA LEU A 148 16.71 15.10 -14.59
C LEU A 148 17.06 16.23 -13.60
N LYS A 149 17.63 17.33 -14.09
CA LYS A 149 17.96 18.53 -13.30
C LYS A 149 16.75 19.12 -12.60
N GLN A 150 15.61 19.25 -13.28
CA GLN A 150 14.37 19.74 -12.67
C GLN A 150 13.87 18.81 -11.56
N ASN A 151 13.89 17.49 -11.80
CA ASN A 151 13.46 16.52 -10.80
C ASN A 151 14.40 16.49 -9.58
N ALA A 152 15.71 16.50 -9.83
CA ALA A 152 16.73 16.56 -8.81
C ALA A 152 16.63 17.83 -7.96
N THR A 153 16.37 18.99 -8.59
CA THR A 153 16.17 20.27 -7.89
C THR A 153 14.93 20.23 -7.00
N LYS A 154 13.81 19.69 -7.50
CA LYS A 154 12.57 19.53 -6.71
C LYS A 154 12.79 18.64 -5.49
N ALA A 155 13.55 17.56 -5.65
CA ALA A 155 13.87 16.62 -4.57
C ALA A 155 15.06 17.06 -3.69
N ARG A 156 15.74 18.17 -4.03
CA ARG A 156 16.98 18.65 -3.37
C ARG A 156 18.09 17.59 -3.37
N ILE A 157 18.30 16.97 -4.53
CA ILE A 157 19.31 15.93 -4.75
C ILE A 157 20.39 16.50 -5.67
N PRO A 158 21.68 16.38 -5.33
CA PRO A 158 22.78 16.74 -6.20
C PRO A 158 22.74 15.96 -7.52
N PHE A 159 23.04 16.64 -8.63
CA PHE A 159 23.01 16.05 -9.95
C PHE A 159 24.29 16.36 -10.76
N TYR A 160 24.61 15.49 -11.71
CA TYR A 160 25.68 15.64 -12.69
C TYR A 160 25.17 15.30 -14.09
N GLY A 161 25.76 15.94 -15.08
CA GLY A 161 25.50 15.72 -16.50
C GLY A 161 26.19 16.79 -17.32
N SER A 162 26.21 16.61 -18.64
CA SER A 162 26.89 17.52 -19.57
C SER A 162 25.94 17.96 -20.68
N TYR A 163 26.07 19.22 -21.11
CA TYR A 163 25.41 19.74 -22.31
C TYR A 163 26.29 19.63 -23.56
N THR A 164 27.60 19.40 -23.39
CA THR A 164 28.59 19.44 -24.48
C THR A 164 29.21 18.09 -24.77
N GLU A 165 29.31 17.22 -23.77
CA GLU A 165 29.83 15.87 -23.94
C GLU A 165 28.77 14.97 -24.58
N ALA A 166 29.15 14.25 -25.63
CA ALA A 166 28.27 13.37 -26.38
C ALA A 166 28.40 11.91 -25.93
N ASP A 167 29.56 11.52 -25.38
CA ASP A 167 29.82 10.16 -24.94
C ASP A 167 29.24 9.90 -23.53
N PRO A 168 28.22 9.02 -23.40
CA PRO A 168 27.63 8.73 -22.10
C PRO A 168 28.58 7.98 -21.15
N ALA A 169 29.56 7.24 -21.65
CA ALA A 169 30.54 6.53 -20.80
C ALA A 169 31.45 7.52 -20.08
N VAL A 170 31.91 8.55 -20.79
CA VAL A 170 32.72 9.65 -20.20
C VAL A 170 31.91 10.38 -19.12
N ILE A 171 30.67 10.77 -19.42
CA ILE A 171 29.80 11.47 -18.45
C ILE A 171 29.54 10.60 -17.21
N ALA A 172 29.26 9.31 -17.40
CA ALA A 172 29.01 8.39 -16.31
C ALA A 172 30.26 8.21 -15.43
N GLN A 173 31.43 8.01 -16.04
CA GLN A 173 32.71 7.85 -15.33
C GLN A 173 33.04 9.10 -14.51
N GLU A 174 33.06 10.28 -15.13
CA GLU A 174 33.38 11.54 -14.45
C GLU A 174 32.40 11.84 -13.31
N GLY A 175 31.11 11.61 -13.54
CA GLY A 175 30.07 11.80 -12.52
C GLY A 175 30.27 10.87 -11.33
N VAL A 176 30.56 9.59 -11.57
CA VAL A 176 30.83 8.61 -10.52
C VAL A 176 32.08 8.99 -9.75
N GLU A 177 33.17 9.36 -10.43
CA GLU A 177 34.42 9.79 -9.79
C GLU A 177 34.23 11.03 -8.91
N LYS A 178 33.50 12.03 -9.42
CA LYS A 178 33.18 13.25 -8.67
C LYS A 178 32.43 12.91 -7.37
N PHE A 179 31.36 12.14 -7.47
CA PHE A 179 30.54 11.82 -6.29
C PHE A 179 31.19 10.83 -5.33
N LYS A 180 32.08 9.95 -5.81
CA LYS A 180 32.97 9.16 -4.96
C LYS A 180 33.89 10.07 -4.13
N LYS A 181 34.53 11.06 -4.74
CA LYS A 181 35.39 12.04 -4.04
C LYS A 181 34.63 12.86 -3.00
N GLU A 182 33.36 13.17 -3.27
CA GLU A 182 32.47 13.88 -2.35
C GLU A 182 31.79 12.96 -1.30
N ASN A 183 32.18 11.69 -1.21
CA ASN A 183 31.68 10.69 -0.26
C ASN A 183 30.16 10.46 -0.35
N PHE A 184 29.60 10.41 -1.56
CA PHE A 184 28.22 9.96 -1.76
C PHE A 184 28.11 8.44 -1.64
N GLU A 185 27.03 7.99 -1.00
CA GLU A 185 26.80 6.58 -0.72
C GLU A 185 25.93 5.91 -1.78
N ILE A 186 25.02 6.66 -2.42
CA ILE A 186 24.11 6.13 -3.45
C ILE A 186 24.27 6.98 -4.70
N ILE A 187 24.91 6.41 -5.73
CA ILE A 187 25.17 7.07 -7.00
C ILE A 187 24.28 6.43 -8.05
N ILE A 188 23.29 7.17 -8.55
CA ILE A 188 22.31 6.65 -9.52
C ILE A 188 22.61 7.21 -10.90
N VAL A 189 22.83 6.33 -11.88
CA VAL A 189 23.12 6.66 -13.28
C VAL A 189 21.88 6.41 -14.12
N ASP A 190 21.30 7.48 -14.68
CA ASP A 190 20.20 7.45 -15.63
C ASP A 190 20.74 7.33 -17.06
N THR A 191 20.42 6.24 -17.75
CA THR A 191 20.85 6.01 -19.14
C THR A 191 19.72 6.33 -20.13
N SER A 192 20.08 6.48 -21.41
CA SER A 192 19.10 6.64 -22.48
C SER A 192 18.15 5.43 -22.61
N GLY A 193 16.96 5.67 -23.18
CA GLY A 193 16.03 4.57 -23.52
C GLY A 193 16.43 3.86 -24.78
N ARG A 194 16.50 2.52 -24.73
CA ARG A 194 17.04 1.70 -25.82
C ARG A 194 16.01 0.69 -26.31
N HIS A 195 15.82 0.56 -27.61
CA HIS A 195 14.97 -0.47 -28.21
C HIS A 195 15.80 -1.72 -28.54
N LYS A 196 15.21 -2.92 -28.41
CA LYS A 196 15.92 -4.21 -28.59
C LYS A 196 16.50 -4.46 -30.00
N GLN A 197 16.23 -3.58 -30.96
CA GLN A 197 16.59 -3.73 -32.38
C GLN A 197 17.85 -2.94 -32.76
N GLU A 198 18.45 -2.21 -31.81
CA GLU A 198 19.61 -1.36 -32.07
C GLU A 198 20.85 -1.91 -31.36
N ASP A 199 21.59 -2.78 -32.05
CA ASP A 199 22.81 -3.42 -31.51
C ASP A 199 23.86 -2.40 -31.06
N ALA A 200 24.05 -1.31 -31.82
CA ALA A 200 24.97 -0.22 -31.48
C ALA A 200 24.65 0.43 -30.12
N LEU A 201 23.36 0.54 -29.77
CA LEU A 201 22.95 1.08 -28.48
C LEU A 201 23.17 0.07 -27.33
N PHE A 202 23.13 -1.23 -27.57
CA PHE A 202 23.50 -2.20 -26.54
C PHE A 202 24.99 -2.17 -26.24
N GLU A 203 25.82 -1.98 -27.27
CA GLU A 203 27.27 -1.83 -27.10
C GLU A 203 27.61 -0.59 -26.27
N GLU A 204 27.00 0.55 -26.55
CA GLU A 204 27.21 1.78 -25.76
C GLU A 204 26.77 1.59 -24.29
N MET A 205 25.67 0.89 -24.04
CA MET A 205 25.24 0.58 -22.67
C MET A 205 26.26 -0.30 -21.93
N LEU A 206 26.83 -1.28 -22.63
CA LEU A 206 27.85 -2.18 -22.09
C LEU A 206 29.17 -1.45 -21.84
N GLN A 207 29.53 -0.48 -22.68
CA GLN A 207 30.66 0.42 -22.45
C GLN A 207 30.44 1.28 -21.18
N VAL A 208 29.24 1.84 -21.01
CA VAL A 208 28.89 2.57 -19.78
C VAL A 208 29.00 1.66 -18.56
N GLU A 209 28.43 0.46 -18.60
CA GLU A 209 28.51 -0.54 -17.51
C GLU A 209 29.97 -0.86 -17.15
N GLN A 210 30.82 -1.13 -18.15
CA GLN A 210 32.23 -1.42 -17.95
C GLN A 210 33.01 -0.24 -17.37
N SER A 211 32.69 0.99 -17.79
CA SER A 211 33.38 2.20 -17.31
C SER A 211 33.10 2.51 -15.83
N ILE A 212 31.89 2.23 -15.35
CA ILE A 212 31.49 2.57 -13.97
C ILE A 212 31.47 1.38 -13.01
N ASN A 213 31.45 0.15 -13.54
CA ASN A 213 31.33 -1.10 -12.79
C ASN A 213 30.23 -1.05 -11.71
N PRO A 214 28.94 -1.03 -12.10
CA PRO A 214 27.84 -0.80 -11.17
C PRO A 214 27.63 -1.98 -10.20
N ASP A 215 27.28 -1.68 -8.95
CA ASP A 215 26.93 -2.70 -7.95
C ASP A 215 25.57 -3.36 -8.22
N ASN A 216 24.68 -2.64 -8.89
CA ASN A 216 23.33 -3.11 -9.23
C ASN A 216 22.87 -2.47 -10.54
N VAL A 217 22.49 -3.29 -11.51
CA VAL A 217 21.81 -2.84 -12.72
C VAL A 217 20.31 -3.08 -12.58
N ILE A 218 19.54 -2.00 -12.65
CA ILE A 218 18.09 -2.01 -12.52
C ILE A 218 17.45 -1.89 -13.90
N PHE A 219 16.68 -2.91 -14.28
CA PHE A 219 15.81 -2.85 -15.44
C PHE A 219 14.47 -2.21 -15.08
N VAL A 220 14.20 -1.04 -15.63
CA VAL A 220 12.92 -0.34 -15.47
C VAL A 220 11.99 -0.74 -16.60
N MET A 221 10.81 -1.22 -16.21
CA MET A 221 9.78 -1.64 -17.14
C MET A 221 8.46 -0.92 -16.87
N ASP A 222 7.72 -0.66 -17.96
CA ASP A 222 6.39 -0.10 -17.91
C ASP A 222 5.36 -1.23 -17.76
N ALA A 223 4.45 -1.11 -16.80
CA ALA A 223 3.41 -2.10 -16.55
C ALA A 223 2.39 -2.26 -17.69
N THR A 224 2.34 -1.32 -18.63
CA THR A 224 1.51 -1.40 -19.84
C THR A 224 2.11 -2.31 -20.91
N ILE A 225 3.39 -2.67 -20.80
CA ILE A 225 4.03 -3.59 -21.72
C ILE A 225 3.41 -4.97 -21.53
N GLY A 226 2.70 -5.45 -22.55
CA GLY A 226 2.08 -6.77 -22.55
C GLY A 226 3.07 -7.89 -22.89
N GLN A 227 2.69 -8.74 -23.84
CA GLN A 227 3.43 -9.96 -24.19
C GLN A 227 4.89 -9.74 -24.64
N ALA A 228 5.20 -8.57 -25.23
CA ALA A 228 6.55 -8.23 -25.67
C ALA A 228 7.57 -8.12 -24.53
N CYS A 229 7.10 -7.99 -23.28
CA CYS A 229 7.91 -7.79 -22.09
C CYS A 229 8.95 -8.92 -21.90
N GLU A 230 8.55 -10.17 -22.09
CA GLU A 230 9.46 -11.33 -21.92
C GLU A 230 10.67 -11.23 -22.84
N SER A 231 10.44 -10.93 -24.13
CA SER A 231 11.49 -10.84 -25.13
C SER A 231 12.45 -9.67 -24.88
N GLN A 232 11.92 -8.56 -24.36
CA GLN A 232 12.72 -7.37 -24.05
C GLN A 232 13.56 -7.60 -22.80
N ALA A 233 12.93 -8.07 -21.72
CA ALA A 233 13.60 -8.43 -20.48
C ALA A 233 14.75 -9.41 -20.70
N ARG A 234 14.52 -10.42 -21.55
CA ARG A 234 15.54 -11.40 -21.94
C ARG A 234 16.70 -10.76 -22.71
N ALA A 235 16.42 -9.94 -23.71
CA ALA A 235 17.46 -9.27 -24.49
C ALA A 235 18.34 -8.36 -23.62
N PHE A 236 17.76 -7.64 -22.65
CA PHE A 236 18.52 -6.86 -21.69
C PHE A 236 19.36 -7.74 -20.77
N LYS A 237 18.82 -8.85 -20.25
CA LYS A 237 19.56 -9.78 -19.38
C LYS A 237 20.69 -10.52 -20.09
N GLU A 238 20.55 -10.82 -21.38
CA GLU A 238 21.59 -11.46 -22.18
C GLU A 238 22.76 -10.54 -22.50
N LYS A 239 22.52 -9.21 -22.52
CA LYS A 239 23.53 -8.21 -22.87
C LYS A 239 24.16 -7.53 -21.66
N VAL A 240 23.38 -7.31 -20.60
CA VAL A 240 23.77 -6.59 -19.39
C VAL A 240 23.34 -7.38 -18.17
N ASP A 241 24.14 -7.38 -17.10
CA ASP A 241 23.83 -8.16 -15.91
C ASP A 241 22.76 -7.49 -15.04
N VAL A 242 21.51 -7.52 -15.52
CA VAL A 242 20.35 -7.00 -14.80
C VAL A 242 20.15 -7.78 -13.50
N ALA A 243 20.38 -7.14 -12.36
CA ALA A 243 20.26 -7.75 -11.04
C ALA A 243 18.90 -7.46 -10.37
N SER A 244 18.22 -6.38 -10.76
CA SER A 244 16.93 -5.99 -10.16
C SER A 244 15.95 -5.43 -11.19
N VAL A 245 14.64 -5.51 -10.90
CA VAL A 245 13.57 -4.96 -11.75
C VAL A 245 12.75 -3.92 -10.99
N ILE A 246 12.37 -2.83 -11.67
CA ILE A 246 11.36 -1.87 -11.18
C ILE A 246 10.22 -1.79 -12.18
N ILE A 247 8.99 -1.84 -11.68
CA ILE A 247 7.76 -1.73 -12.48
C ILE A 247 7.16 -0.34 -12.28
N THR A 248 6.93 0.41 -13.35
CA THR A 248 6.35 1.75 -13.31
C THR A 248 4.91 1.76 -13.84
N LYS A 249 4.22 2.90 -13.64
CA LYS A 249 2.87 3.18 -14.16
C LYS A 249 1.79 2.19 -13.68
N LEU A 250 1.91 1.68 -12.46
CA LEU A 250 0.89 0.79 -11.86
C LEU A 250 -0.39 1.50 -11.41
N ASP A 251 -0.38 2.83 -11.38
CA ASP A 251 -1.52 3.71 -11.15
C ASP A 251 -2.52 3.76 -12.31
N GLY A 252 -2.04 3.50 -13.54
CA GLY A 252 -2.85 3.60 -14.74
C GLY A 252 -3.79 2.40 -15.00
N HIS A 253 -4.21 2.28 -16.26
CA HIS A 253 -4.93 1.12 -16.78
C HIS A 253 -3.99 -0.06 -17.11
N ALA A 254 -2.79 -0.06 -16.54
CA ALA A 254 -1.80 -1.09 -16.78
C ALA A 254 -2.26 -2.43 -16.18
N LYS A 255 -2.23 -3.47 -17.02
CA LYS A 255 -2.68 -4.81 -16.66
C LYS A 255 -1.70 -5.56 -15.75
N GLY A 256 -0.44 -5.13 -15.70
CA GLY A 256 0.57 -5.66 -14.77
C GLY A 256 1.08 -7.06 -15.12
N GLY A 257 0.50 -7.78 -16.09
CA GLY A 257 0.95 -9.12 -16.48
C GLY A 257 2.32 -9.17 -17.15
N GLY A 258 2.77 -8.05 -17.73
CA GLY A 258 4.14 -7.90 -18.20
C GLY A 258 5.17 -8.12 -17.10
N ALA A 259 4.89 -7.67 -15.87
CA ALA A 259 5.82 -7.80 -14.74
C ALA A 259 6.12 -9.27 -14.40
N LEU A 260 5.08 -10.11 -14.41
CA LEU A 260 5.21 -11.56 -14.23
C LEU A 260 6.16 -12.16 -15.28
N SER A 261 6.03 -11.69 -16.51
CA SER A 261 6.82 -12.16 -17.65
C SER A 261 8.28 -11.68 -17.59
N ALA A 262 8.52 -10.46 -17.10
CA ALA A 262 9.86 -9.91 -16.93
C ALA A 262 10.65 -10.66 -15.86
N VAL A 263 10.03 -10.96 -14.71
CA VAL A 263 10.72 -11.70 -13.63
C VAL A 263 11.03 -13.12 -14.07
N ALA A 264 10.09 -13.78 -14.73
CA ALA A 264 10.30 -15.11 -15.26
C ALA A 264 11.49 -15.17 -16.26
N ALA A 265 11.66 -14.12 -17.07
CA ALA A 265 12.73 -14.01 -18.07
C ALA A 265 14.08 -13.58 -17.49
N THR A 266 14.12 -12.57 -16.62
CA THR A 266 15.37 -12.05 -16.05
C THR A 266 15.93 -12.90 -14.91
N LYS A 267 15.05 -13.64 -14.21
CA LYS A 267 15.33 -14.27 -12.90
C LYS A 267 15.78 -13.27 -11.82
N SER A 268 15.47 -11.99 -12.03
CA SER A 268 15.85 -10.90 -11.13
C SER A 268 14.64 -10.45 -10.32
N PRO A 269 14.79 -10.19 -9.01
CA PRO A 269 13.67 -9.81 -8.17
C PRO A 269 13.18 -8.39 -8.50
N VAL A 270 11.88 -8.18 -8.36
CA VAL A 270 11.29 -6.83 -8.39
C VAL A 270 11.54 -6.19 -7.03
N ILE A 271 12.17 -5.01 -7.03
CA ILE A 271 12.55 -4.31 -5.80
C ILE A 271 11.59 -3.17 -5.45
N PHE A 272 11.03 -2.49 -6.44
CA PHE A 272 10.12 -1.36 -6.25
C PHE A 272 9.03 -1.30 -7.31
N ILE A 273 7.96 -0.58 -6.97
CA ILE A 273 6.88 -0.21 -7.87
C ILE A 273 6.64 1.30 -7.88
N GLY A 274 6.41 1.85 -9.06
CA GLY A 274 5.97 3.22 -9.27
C GLY A 274 4.45 3.28 -9.38
N THR A 275 3.81 4.01 -8.47
CA THR A 275 2.35 4.09 -8.30
C THR A 275 1.79 5.49 -8.61
N GLY A 276 2.50 6.27 -9.42
CA GLY A 276 2.10 7.63 -9.79
C GLY A 276 3.26 8.43 -10.38
N GLU A 277 3.05 9.72 -10.62
CA GLU A 277 4.06 10.61 -11.20
C GLU A 277 4.85 11.40 -10.14
N HIS A 278 4.32 11.58 -8.93
CA HIS A 278 4.98 12.37 -7.89
C HIS A 278 6.17 11.63 -7.32
N THR A 279 7.14 12.37 -6.77
CA THR A 279 8.37 11.82 -6.19
C THR A 279 8.11 10.83 -5.06
N ASP A 280 7.02 11.02 -4.31
CA ASP A 280 6.61 10.16 -3.20
C ASP A 280 5.84 8.89 -3.67
N ASP A 281 5.42 8.82 -4.93
CA ASP A 281 4.64 7.70 -5.48
C ASP A 281 5.56 6.52 -5.86
N PHE A 282 6.29 6.00 -4.87
CA PHE A 282 7.30 4.97 -5.03
C PHE A 282 7.34 4.04 -3.80
N GLU A 283 6.96 2.78 -4.00
CA GLU A 283 6.76 1.83 -2.90
C GLU A 283 7.67 0.60 -3.07
N PRO A 284 8.24 0.05 -1.97
CA PRO A 284 9.00 -1.19 -2.04
C PRO A 284 8.08 -2.34 -2.45
N PHE A 285 8.58 -3.21 -3.35
CA PHE A 285 7.80 -4.35 -3.81
C PHE A 285 8.01 -5.55 -2.89
N LYS A 286 6.90 -6.13 -2.42
CA LYS A 286 6.88 -7.40 -1.69
C LYS A 286 5.94 -8.37 -2.40
N VAL A 287 6.45 -9.54 -2.75
CA VAL A 287 5.73 -10.53 -3.56
C VAL A 287 4.45 -10.99 -2.87
N GLN A 288 4.53 -11.40 -1.58
CA GLN A 288 3.38 -11.95 -0.87
C GLN A 288 2.24 -10.92 -0.68
N PRO A 289 2.49 -9.70 -0.17
CA PRO A 289 1.51 -8.62 -0.15
C PRO A 289 0.87 -8.35 -1.51
N PHE A 290 1.66 -8.31 -2.58
CA PHE A 290 1.16 -8.06 -3.92
C PHE A 290 0.20 -9.16 -4.40
N VAL A 291 0.55 -10.43 -4.22
CA VAL A 291 -0.33 -11.56 -4.57
C VAL A 291 -1.57 -11.60 -3.66
N SER A 292 -1.41 -11.31 -2.36
CA SER A 292 -2.53 -11.27 -1.42
C SER A 292 -3.56 -10.19 -1.78
N LYS A 293 -3.06 -9.01 -2.17
CA LYS A 293 -3.88 -7.92 -2.71
C LYS A 293 -4.56 -8.33 -4.02
N LEU A 294 -3.86 -9.05 -4.90
CA LEU A 294 -4.44 -9.58 -6.12
C LEU A 294 -5.57 -10.60 -5.84
N LEU A 295 -5.42 -11.45 -4.83
CA LEU A 295 -6.45 -12.42 -4.46
C LEU A 295 -7.59 -11.83 -3.60
N GLY A 296 -7.55 -10.53 -3.29
CA GLY A 296 -8.55 -9.88 -2.44
C GLY A 296 -8.51 -10.34 -0.97
N MET A 297 -7.40 -10.93 -0.53
CA MET A 297 -7.20 -11.40 0.84
C MET A 297 -6.75 -10.28 1.80
N GLY A 298 -6.47 -9.08 1.27
CA GLY A 298 -5.98 -7.91 2.02
C GLY A 298 -4.46 -7.93 2.21
N ASP A 299 -3.90 -6.81 2.69
CA ASP A 299 -2.46 -6.65 2.92
C ASP A 299 -2.23 -6.14 4.35
N ILE A 300 -2.20 -7.09 5.29
CA ILE A 300 -2.02 -6.79 6.71
C ILE A 300 -0.58 -6.32 6.98
N GLU A 301 0.41 -6.90 6.29
CA GLU A 301 1.83 -6.54 6.49
C GLU A 301 2.16 -5.14 5.95
N GLY A 302 1.70 -4.81 4.74
CA GLY A 302 1.89 -3.48 4.17
C GLY A 302 1.16 -2.37 4.95
N LEU A 303 0.01 -2.68 5.55
CA LEU A 303 -0.67 -1.77 6.46
C LEU A 303 0.17 -1.48 7.71
N ILE A 304 0.79 -2.51 8.30
CA ILE A 304 1.68 -2.35 9.46
C ILE A 304 2.89 -1.50 9.10
N ASP A 305 3.53 -1.74 7.96
CA ASP A 305 4.69 -0.95 7.51
C ASP A 305 4.33 0.54 7.31
N LYS A 306 3.19 0.82 6.66
CA LYS A 306 2.73 2.19 6.41
C LYS A 306 2.37 2.89 7.73
N VAL A 307 1.78 2.17 8.68
CA VAL A 307 1.51 2.67 10.05
C VAL A 307 2.81 2.96 10.81
N ASN A 308 3.83 2.10 10.68
CA ASN A 308 5.13 2.29 11.31
C ASN A 308 5.91 3.47 10.71
N GLU A 309 5.87 3.67 9.39
CA GLU A 309 6.47 4.84 8.73
C GLU A 309 5.83 6.16 9.16
N LEU A 310 4.54 6.12 9.51
CA LEU A 310 3.77 7.29 9.92
C LEU A 310 4.03 7.74 11.35
N LYS A 311 4.84 7.02 12.15
CA LYS A 311 5.14 7.35 13.57
C LYS A 311 3.89 7.83 14.31
N LEU A 312 2.81 7.05 14.24
CA LEU A 312 1.52 7.38 14.87
C LEU A 312 1.59 7.50 16.40
N ASP A 313 2.75 7.24 17.01
CA ASP A 313 3.06 7.46 18.42
C ASP A 313 3.18 8.94 18.81
N ASP A 314 3.35 9.88 17.87
CA ASP A 314 3.49 11.32 18.19
C ASP A 314 2.16 12.01 18.58
N ASN A 315 1.02 11.30 18.57
CA ASN A 315 -0.29 11.88 18.89
C ASN A 315 -0.76 11.60 20.33
N GLU A 316 0.16 11.61 21.31
CA GLU A 316 -0.21 11.54 22.74
C GLU A 316 -1.21 12.64 23.13
N GLU A 317 -1.05 13.85 22.60
CA GLU A 317 -1.94 14.97 22.87
C GLU A 317 -3.35 14.73 22.32
N LEU A 318 -3.45 14.17 21.12
CA LEU A 318 -4.73 13.82 20.51
C LEU A 318 -5.44 12.74 21.32
N MET A 319 -4.68 11.74 21.80
CA MET A 319 -5.19 10.70 22.68
C MET A 319 -5.60 11.24 24.06
N LYS A 320 -4.92 12.27 24.59
CA LYS A 320 -5.31 12.97 25.84
C LYS A 320 -6.59 13.80 25.62
N LYS A 321 -6.69 14.57 24.54
CA LYS A 321 -7.88 15.38 24.20
C LYS A 321 -9.13 14.51 23.93
N LEU A 322 -8.97 13.42 23.17
CA LEU A 322 -10.03 12.44 22.89
C LEU A 322 -10.50 11.73 24.17
N LYS A 323 -9.60 11.42 25.12
CA LYS A 323 -9.95 10.86 26.44
C LYS A 323 -10.82 11.81 27.26
N HIS A 324 -10.63 13.12 27.13
CA HIS A 324 -11.43 14.13 27.83
C HIS A 324 -12.74 14.48 27.11
N GLY A 325 -13.05 13.85 25.97
CA GLY A 325 -14.29 14.09 25.21
C GLY A 325 -14.40 15.50 24.61
N GLN A 326 -13.27 16.20 24.53
CA GLN A 326 -13.14 17.53 23.96
C GLN A 326 -12.68 17.37 22.51
N PHE A 327 -13.50 17.86 21.58
CA PHE A 327 -13.21 17.83 20.15
C PHE A 327 -13.56 19.19 19.59
N THR A 328 -12.57 19.88 19.05
CA THR A 328 -12.67 21.23 18.49
C THR A 328 -12.60 21.21 16.96
N LEU A 329 -12.89 22.35 16.32
CA LEU A 329 -12.72 22.49 14.87
C LEU A 329 -11.23 22.44 14.49
N ARG A 330 -10.32 22.89 15.36
CA ARG A 330 -8.87 22.72 15.16
C ARG A 330 -8.46 21.25 15.15
N ASP A 331 -8.99 20.46 16.09
CA ASP A 331 -8.69 19.02 16.10
C ASP A 331 -9.22 18.35 14.80
N MET A 332 -10.38 18.77 14.30
CA MET A 332 -10.88 18.32 13.00
C MET A 332 -9.98 18.74 11.83
N TYR A 333 -9.44 19.96 11.86
CA TYR A 333 -8.47 20.46 10.87
C TYR A 333 -7.20 19.60 10.85
N GLU A 334 -6.63 19.32 12.02
CA GLU A 334 -5.45 18.45 12.15
C GLU A 334 -5.73 17.04 11.63
N GLN A 335 -6.94 16.49 11.88
CA GLN A 335 -7.34 15.21 11.32
C GLN A 335 -7.45 15.25 9.79
N PHE A 336 -8.03 16.29 9.21
CA PHE A 336 -8.07 16.43 7.75
C PHE A 336 -6.68 16.58 7.16
N GLN A 337 -5.79 17.33 7.82
CA GLN A 337 -4.41 17.47 7.39
C GLN A 337 -3.66 16.12 7.45
N ASN A 338 -3.88 15.33 8.50
CA ASN A 338 -3.29 14.00 8.61
C ASN A 338 -3.84 13.04 7.55
N ILE A 339 -5.15 13.08 7.29
CA ILE A 339 -5.77 12.29 6.20
C ILE A 339 -5.20 12.72 4.84
N MET A 340 -5.02 14.02 4.59
CA MET A 340 -4.40 14.51 3.36
C MET A 340 -2.93 14.08 3.23
N LYS A 341 -2.18 14.03 4.34
CA LYS A 341 -0.80 13.49 4.36
C LYS A 341 -0.74 11.98 4.13
N MET A 342 -1.77 11.24 4.55
CA MET A 342 -1.87 9.78 4.39
C MET A 342 -2.17 9.34 2.95
N GLY A 343 -2.57 10.27 2.07
CA GLY A 343 -2.93 9.97 0.68
C GLY A 343 -4.36 9.41 0.56
N PRO A 344 -4.74 8.90 -0.63
CA PRO A 344 -6.11 8.45 -0.89
C PRO A 344 -6.57 7.35 0.07
N PHE A 345 -7.65 7.60 0.79
CA PHE A 345 -8.24 6.68 1.78
C PHE A 345 -8.62 5.32 1.18
N SER A 346 -8.88 5.29 -0.13
CA SER A 346 -9.13 4.07 -0.91
C SER A 346 -7.95 3.09 -0.88
N GLN A 347 -6.71 3.60 -0.86
CA GLN A 347 -5.51 2.78 -0.85
C GLN A 347 -5.36 2.05 0.49
N ILE A 348 -5.68 2.72 1.61
CA ILE A 348 -5.65 2.14 2.97
C ILE A 348 -6.81 1.18 3.17
N MET A 349 -8.02 1.55 2.75
CA MET A 349 -9.20 0.67 2.85
C MET A 349 -9.03 -0.61 2.02
N GLY A 350 -8.37 -0.52 0.86
CA GLY A 350 -8.03 -1.69 0.04
C GLY A 350 -7.02 -2.65 0.67
N MET A 351 -6.36 -2.26 1.77
CA MET A 351 -5.45 -3.12 2.55
C MET A 351 -6.18 -3.89 3.66
N ILE A 352 -7.39 -3.47 4.05
CA ILE A 352 -8.15 -4.08 5.15
C ILE A 352 -8.95 -5.31 4.65
N PRO A 353 -8.70 -6.53 5.18
CA PRO A 353 -9.45 -7.72 4.79
C PRO A 353 -10.96 -7.60 5.09
N GLY A 354 -11.81 -7.98 4.13
CA GLY A 354 -13.26 -8.08 4.33
C GLY A 354 -14.05 -6.77 4.18
N PHE A 355 -13.38 -5.62 3.99
CA PHE A 355 -14.04 -4.36 3.64
C PHE A 355 -14.15 -4.27 2.11
N SER A 356 -15.36 -4.45 1.55
CA SER A 356 -15.55 -4.42 0.09
C SER A 356 -15.63 -3.00 -0.45
N SER A 357 -15.27 -2.87 -1.73
CA SER A 357 -15.42 -1.66 -2.57
C SER A 357 -16.83 -1.09 -2.66
N ASP A 358 -17.85 -1.83 -2.18
CA ASP A 358 -19.26 -1.44 -2.32
C ASP A 358 -19.68 -0.33 -1.34
N PHE A 359 -18.89 -0.08 -0.29
CA PHE A 359 -19.12 1.07 0.60
C PHE A 359 -18.51 2.38 0.07
N MET A 360 -17.81 2.35 -1.07
CA MET A 360 -17.28 3.55 -1.69
C MET A 360 -18.42 4.26 -2.45
N THR A 361 -18.81 5.44 -1.96
CA THR A 361 -19.57 6.40 -2.77
C THR A 361 -18.88 6.57 -4.14
N LYS A 362 -19.67 6.59 -5.22
CA LYS A 362 -19.25 6.73 -6.64
C LYS A 362 -18.56 8.08 -6.97
N GLY A 363 -17.55 8.49 -6.21
CA GLY A 363 -16.74 9.67 -6.45
C GLY A 363 -15.32 9.28 -6.82
N THR A 364 -14.67 10.08 -7.65
CA THR A 364 -13.24 9.87 -7.99
C THR A 364 -12.36 10.24 -6.79
N GLU A 365 -11.21 9.58 -6.65
CA GLU A 365 -10.29 9.75 -5.49
C GLU A 365 -9.80 11.20 -5.35
N GLN A 366 -9.55 11.86 -6.50
CA GLN A 366 -9.15 13.26 -6.59
C GLN A 366 -10.25 14.22 -6.12
N GLU A 367 -11.52 13.86 -6.33
CA GLU A 367 -12.66 14.66 -5.90
C GLU A 367 -12.81 14.63 -4.37
N SER A 368 -12.52 13.49 -3.74
CA SER A 368 -12.53 13.36 -2.28
C SER A 368 -11.46 14.24 -1.63
N MET A 369 -10.25 14.28 -2.19
CA MET A 369 -9.17 15.17 -1.73
C MET A 369 -9.46 16.64 -1.98
N ALA A 370 -10.04 16.98 -3.14
CA ALA A 370 -10.47 18.35 -3.44
C ALA A 370 -11.56 18.84 -2.47
N ARG A 371 -12.48 17.95 -2.06
CA ARG A 371 -13.50 18.25 -1.04
C ARG A 371 -12.86 18.52 0.32
N LEU A 372 -11.93 17.68 0.77
CA LEU A 372 -11.21 17.91 2.04
C LEU A 372 -10.44 19.23 2.03
N LYS A 373 -9.71 19.52 0.93
CA LYS A 373 -9.00 20.79 0.74
C LYS A 373 -9.95 21.98 0.81
N ARG A 374 -11.14 21.88 0.20
CA ARG A 374 -12.18 22.92 0.29
C ARG A 374 -12.63 23.15 1.74
N LEU A 375 -12.89 22.08 2.50
CA LEU A 375 -13.24 22.21 3.91
C LEU A 375 -12.13 22.87 4.73
N MET A 376 -10.87 22.55 4.44
CA MET A 376 -9.72 23.21 5.08
C MET A 376 -9.66 24.70 4.76
N THR A 377 -9.86 25.11 3.50
CA THR A 377 -9.90 26.54 3.14
C THR A 377 -11.03 27.31 3.84
N ILE A 378 -12.16 26.66 4.12
CA ILE A 378 -13.25 27.23 4.92
C ILE A 378 -12.81 27.44 6.37
N MET A 379 -12.11 26.46 6.95
CA MET A 379 -11.56 26.56 8.31
C MET A 379 -10.41 27.58 8.40
N ASP A 380 -9.59 27.74 7.35
CA ASP A 380 -8.55 28.77 7.27
C ASP A 380 -9.14 30.21 7.32
N SER A 381 -10.43 30.36 6.99
CA SER A 381 -11.16 31.64 7.07
C SER A 381 -11.81 31.89 8.45
N MET A 382 -11.68 30.94 9.39
CA MET A 382 -12.13 31.07 10.77
C MET A 382 -11.03 31.67 11.64
N ASN A 383 -11.41 32.27 12.77
CA ASN A 383 -10.44 32.76 13.75
C ASN A 383 -10.14 31.72 14.84
N ASP A 384 -9.09 31.92 15.64
CA ASP A 384 -8.71 30.97 16.70
C ASP A 384 -9.83 30.74 17.72
N GLN A 385 -10.61 31.78 18.05
CA GLN A 385 -11.77 31.63 18.93
C GLN A 385 -12.85 30.71 18.36
N GLU A 386 -13.06 30.72 17.05
CA GLU A 386 -14.01 29.85 16.35
C GLU A 386 -13.44 28.42 16.25
N LEU A 387 -12.14 28.26 16.02
CA LEU A 387 -11.47 26.97 15.85
C LEU A 387 -11.27 26.21 17.17
N ASP A 388 -10.88 26.90 18.24
CA ASP A 388 -10.53 26.31 19.54
C ASP A 388 -11.73 26.19 20.50
N SER A 389 -12.89 26.69 20.09
CA SER A 389 -14.11 26.56 20.88
C SER A 389 -14.65 25.12 20.86
N LEU A 390 -14.90 24.58 22.06
CA LEU A 390 -15.55 23.28 22.27
C LEU A 390 -16.96 23.20 21.67
N ASP A 391 -17.60 24.35 21.46
CA ASP A 391 -18.92 24.50 20.87
C ASP A 391 -18.85 25.44 19.65
N GLY A 392 -17.87 25.25 18.76
CA GLY A 392 -17.70 26.05 17.54
C GLY A 392 -19.01 26.26 16.76
N GLU A 393 -19.84 25.22 16.60
CA GLU A 393 -21.17 25.29 15.99
C GLU A 393 -22.06 26.38 16.63
N LYS A 394 -22.11 26.45 17.97
CA LYS A 394 -22.97 27.40 18.69
C LYS A 394 -22.54 28.84 18.48
N LEU A 395 -21.24 29.11 18.24
CA LEU A 395 -20.75 30.45 17.93
C LEU A 395 -21.26 30.94 16.58
N PHE A 396 -21.28 30.06 15.57
CA PHE A 396 -21.84 30.36 14.25
C PHE A 396 -23.38 30.48 14.29
N SER A 397 -24.06 29.68 15.13
CA SER A 397 -25.52 29.82 15.32
C SER A 397 -25.90 31.13 16.03
N ARG A 398 -25.11 31.59 17.01
CA ARG A 398 -25.36 32.84 17.75
C ARG A 398 -25.07 34.09 16.93
N CYS A 399 -24.09 34.03 16.02
CA CYS A 399 -23.71 35.16 15.19
C CYS A 399 -23.62 34.73 13.71
N PRO A 400 -24.74 34.77 12.96
CA PRO A 400 -24.77 34.37 11.55
C PRO A 400 -23.83 35.18 10.64
N GLY A 401 -23.46 36.41 11.06
CA GLY A 401 -22.47 37.24 10.36
C GLY A 401 -21.09 36.57 10.23
N ARG A 402 -20.73 35.66 11.14
CA ARG A 402 -19.49 34.87 11.07
C ARG A 402 -19.50 33.92 9.87
N ALA A 403 -20.62 33.25 9.62
CA ALA A 403 -20.77 32.36 8.47
C ALA A 403 -20.67 33.11 7.14
N GLN A 404 -21.21 34.34 7.07
CA GLN A 404 -21.07 35.20 5.89
C GLN A 404 -19.62 35.67 5.68
N ARG A 405 -18.91 36.02 6.76
CA ARG A 405 -17.48 36.39 6.71
C ARG A 405 -16.63 35.23 6.19
N VAL A 406 -16.80 34.04 6.78
CA VAL A 406 -16.08 32.82 6.39
C VAL A 406 -16.37 32.45 4.94
N ALA A 407 -17.64 32.50 4.51
CA ALA A 407 -18.03 32.23 3.13
C ALA A 407 -17.35 33.18 2.13
N ARG A 408 -17.29 34.49 2.44
CA ARG A 408 -16.58 35.48 1.62
C ARG A 408 -15.07 35.24 1.59
N GLY A 409 -14.46 34.92 2.72
CA GLY A 409 -13.01 34.67 2.83
C GLY A 409 -12.56 33.44 2.06
N ALA A 410 -13.35 32.37 2.09
CA ALA A 410 -13.06 31.12 1.39
C ALA A 410 -13.59 31.08 -0.07
N GLY A 411 -14.34 32.10 -0.51
CA GLY A 411 -14.96 32.13 -1.84
C GLY A 411 -16.05 31.07 -2.05
N VAL A 412 -16.74 30.66 -0.98
CA VAL A 412 -17.78 29.62 -0.99
C VAL A 412 -19.14 30.19 -0.64
N SER A 413 -20.20 29.38 -0.79
CA SER A 413 -21.53 29.77 -0.36
C SER A 413 -21.71 29.60 1.15
N VAL A 414 -22.62 30.35 1.75
CA VAL A 414 -22.99 30.19 3.19
C VAL A 414 -23.53 28.78 3.46
N ARG A 415 -24.13 28.14 2.45
CA ARG A 415 -24.60 26.74 2.54
C ARG A 415 -23.44 25.78 2.79
N ASP A 416 -22.31 25.97 2.12
CA ASP A 416 -21.12 25.11 2.27
C ASP A 416 -20.55 25.21 3.68
N VAL A 417 -20.55 26.42 4.26
CA VAL A 417 -20.14 26.65 5.65
C VAL A 417 -21.06 25.93 6.64
N ASN A 418 -22.38 26.03 6.43
CA ASN A 418 -23.37 25.33 7.27
C ASN A 418 -23.27 23.81 7.13
N GLU A 419 -22.93 23.31 5.95
CA GLU A 419 -22.70 21.89 5.71
C GLU A 419 -21.47 21.40 6.49
N LEU A 420 -20.36 22.14 6.46
CA LEU A 420 -19.17 21.86 7.27
C LEU A 420 -19.52 21.80 8.77
N LEU A 421 -20.26 22.78 9.29
CA LEU A 421 -20.67 22.80 10.69
C LEU A 421 -21.56 21.61 11.07
N THR A 422 -22.44 21.20 10.15
CA THR A 422 -23.30 20.01 10.33
C THR A 422 -22.46 18.72 10.34
N GLN A 423 -21.46 18.62 9.47
CA GLN A 423 -20.52 17.50 9.45
C GLN A 423 -19.68 17.46 10.73
N TYR A 424 -19.16 18.60 11.18
CA TYR A 424 -18.46 18.76 12.45
C TYR A 424 -19.32 18.29 13.63
N LYS A 425 -20.61 18.69 13.69
CA LYS A 425 -21.53 18.26 14.75
C LYS A 425 -21.68 16.74 14.80
N LYS A 426 -21.86 16.09 13.65
CA LYS A 426 -21.95 14.62 13.56
C LYS A 426 -20.65 13.97 14.03
N PHE A 427 -19.51 14.54 13.65
CA PHE A 427 -18.20 14.03 14.04
C PHE A 427 -17.95 14.19 15.55
N ALA A 428 -18.23 15.37 16.11
CA ALA A 428 -18.14 15.65 17.54
C ALA A 428 -19.07 14.73 18.36
N GLN A 429 -20.27 14.42 17.88
CA GLN A 429 -21.17 13.46 18.52
C GLN A 429 -20.60 12.03 18.50
N MET A 430 -19.99 11.62 17.39
CA MET A 430 -19.34 10.31 17.27
C MET A 430 -18.14 10.21 18.22
N VAL A 431 -17.30 11.25 18.28
CA VAL A 431 -16.15 11.33 19.18
C VAL A 431 -16.58 11.32 20.65
N LYS A 432 -17.64 12.07 21.02
CA LYS A 432 -18.21 12.02 22.37
C LYS A 432 -18.72 10.63 22.74
N LYS A 433 -19.39 9.93 21.81
CA LYS A 433 -19.82 8.54 22.03
C LYS A 433 -18.63 7.59 22.17
N MET A 434 -17.58 7.76 21.35
CA MET A 434 -16.38 6.91 21.39
C MET A 434 -15.52 7.16 22.64
N GLY A 435 -15.39 8.41 23.08
CA GLY A 435 -14.73 8.78 24.34
C GLY A 435 -15.47 8.25 25.57
N GLY A 436 -16.80 8.24 25.53
CA GLY A 436 -17.63 7.61 26.56
C GLY A 436 -17.50 6.08 26.60
N ILE A 437 -17.31 5.43 25.44
CA ILE A 437 -17.12 3.98 25.34
C ILE A 437 -15.71 3.56 25.78
N LYS A 438 -14.66 4.35 25.52
CA LYS A 438 -13.30 4.01 25.95
C LYS A 438 -13.05 4.23 27.44
N GLY A 439 -13.89 5.04 28.11
CA GLY A 439 -13.97 5.04 29.58
C GLY A 439 -14.46 3.71 30.17
N LEU A 440 -15.17 2.89 29.39
CA LEU A 440 -15.51 1.51 29.73
C LEU A 440 -14.42 0.49 29.37
N PHE A 441 -13.49 0.84 28.47
CA PHE A 441 -12.57 -0.13 27.84
C PHE A 441 -11.07 0.16 28.02
N LYS A 442 -10.66 1.14 28.85
CA LYS A 442 -9.24 1.32 29.19
C LYS A 442 -9.03 1.63 30.68
N GLY A 443 -8.98 0.55 31.46
CA GLY A 443 -8.48 0.50 32.83
C GLY A 443 -8.71 -0.91 33.34
N GLY A 444 -7.64 -1.66 33.63
CA GLY A 444 -7.67 -3.05 34.08
C GLY A 444 -8.25 -3.22 35.49
N ASP A 445 -9.41 -2.64 35.76
CA ASP A 445 -10.12 -2.76 37.02
C ASP A 445 -11.59 -3.09 36.77
N MET A 446 -11.81 -4.18 36.02
CA MET A 446 -13.13 -4.81 35.90
C MET A 446 -13.45 -5.67 37.14
N SER A 447 -12.93 -5.30 38.32
CA SER A 447 -13.12 -6.06 39.56
C SER A 447 -13.71 -5.26 40.71
N LYS A 448 -13.81 -3.92 40.66
CA LYS A 448 -14.10 -3.17 41.89
C LYS A 448 -15.29 -2.21 41.93
N ASN A 449 -16.04 -1.94 40.85
CA ASN A 449 -17.26 -1.13 41.01
C ASN A 449 -18.30 -1.34 39.90
N VAL A 450 -18.74 -2.58 39.69
CA VAL A 450 -19.93 -2.82 38.88
C VAL A 450 -21.16 -2.73 39.78
N ASN A 451 -21.94 -1.67 39.60
CA ASN A 451 -23.18 -1.45 40.35
C ASN A 451 -24.17 -2.61 40.02
N PRO A 452 -24.65 -3.39 41.00
CA PRO A 452 -25.45 -4.60 40.77
C PRO A 452 -26.69 -4.38 39.90
N ALA A 453 -27.26 -3.16 39.95
CA ALA A 453 -28.41 -2.77 39.15
C ALA A 453 -28.13 -2.66 37.64
N GLN A 454 -26.90 -2.29 37.24
CA GLN A 454 -26.53 -2.21 35.82
C GLN A 454 -26.27 -3.59 35.21
N MET A 455 -25.69 -4.53 35.97
CA MET A 455 -25.53 -5.92 35.54
C MET A 455 -26.86 -6.65 35.40
N ALA A 456 -27.83 -6.37 36.29
CA ALA A 456 -29.18 -6.92 36.16
C ALA A 456 -29.88 -6.44 34.87
N LYS A 457 -29.71 -5.15 34.52
CA LYS A 457 -30.25 -4.59 33.27
C LYS A 457 -29.58 -5.17 32.02
N LEU A 458 -28.27 -5.36 32.06
CA LEU A 458 -27.50 -5.94 30.95
C LEU A 458 -27.87 -7.41 30.73
N ASN A 459 -28.03 -8.19 31.81
CA ASN A 459 -28.48 -9.58 31.74
C ASN A 459 -29.92 -9.71 31.22
N GLN A 460 -30.82 -8.79 31.61
CA GLN A 460 -32.18 -8.76 31.06
C GLN A 460 -32.22 -8.38 29.57
N GLN A 461 -31.33 -7.49 29.11
CA GLN A 461 -31.24 -7.16 27.69
C GLN A 461 -30.62 -8.29 26.86
N MET A 462 -29.59 -8.98 27.38
CA MET A 462 -29.03 -10.16 26.73
C MET A 462 -30.05 -11.31 26.62
N ALA A 463 -30.81 -11.56 27.68
CA ALA A 463 -31.86 -12.59 27.66
C ALA A 463 -32.98 -12.30 26.64
N LYS A 464 -33.21 -11.03 26.29
CA LYS A 464 -34.18 -10.61 25.27
C LYS A 464 -33.64 -10.67 23.83
N MET A 465 -32.32 -10.71 23.65
CA MET A 465 -31.67 -10.80 22.33
C MET A 465 -31.30 -12.23 21.92
N MET A 466 -31.37 -13.19 22.86
CA MET A 466 -31.11 -14.60 22.55
C MET A 466 -32.40 -15.32 22.14
N ASP A 467 -32.29 -16.15 21.11
CA ASP A 467 -33.38 -16.98 20.62
C ASP A 467 -33.90 -17.91 21.74
N PRO A 468 -35.22 -17.99 21.98
CA PRO A 468 -35.81 -18.81 23.05
C PRO A 468 -35.37 -20.28 23.04
N ARG A 469 -35.07 -20.84 21.85
CA ARG A 469 -34.60 -22.22 21.71
C ARG A 469 -33.17 -22.42 22.20
N VAL A 470 -32.31 -21.42 21.97
CA VAL A 470 -30.92 -21.42 22.45
C VAL A 470 -30.90 -21.27 23.98
N LEU A 471 -31.79 -20.44 24.53
CA LEU A 471 -31.90 -20.24 25.97
C LEU A 471 -32.35 -21.52 26.70
N GLN A 472 -33.22 -22.31 26.07
CA GLN A 472 -33.70 -23.58 26.62
C GLN A 472 -32.64 -24.69 26.52
N GLN A 473 -31.87 -24.70 25.43
CA GLN A 473 -30.74 -25.63 25.23
C GLN A 473 -29.57 -25.35 26.19
N MET A 474 -29.44 -24.09 26.65
CA MET A 474 -28.46 -23.68 27.66
C MET A 474 -28.94 -23.80 29.11
N GLY A 475 -30.09 -24.42 29.39
CA GLY A 475 -30.58 -24.62 30.77
C GLY A 475 -31.19 -23.36 31.41
N GLY A 476 -31.71 -22.43 30.60
CA GLY A 476 -32.36 -21.20 31.06
C GLY A 476 -31.40 -20.21 31.74
N MET A 477 -31.97 -19.29 32.53
CA MET A 477 -31.21 -18.25 33.24
C MET A 477 -30.16 -18.79 34.22
N GLN A 478 -30.36 -20.00 34.75
CA GLN A 478 -29.38 -20.64 35.64
C GLN A 478 -28.14 -21.16 34.89
N GLY A 479 -28.30 -21.73 33.69
CA GLY A 479 -27.15 -22.18 32.90
C GLY A 479 -26.31 -21.03 32.34
N LEU A 480 -26.94 -19.89 32.05
CA LEU A 480 -26.24 -18.65 31.66
C LEU A 480 -25.40 -18.08 32.83
N GLN A 481 -25.91 -18.15 34.07
CA GLN A 481 -25.16 -17.79 35.27
C GLN A 481 -24.00 -18.76 35.56
N GLY A 482 -24.19 -20.06 35.33
CA GLY A 482 -23.13 -21.07 35.45
C GLY A 482 -21.99 -20.82 34.47
N MET A 483 -22.32 -20.52 33.21
CA MET A 483 -21.34 -20.20 32.17
C MET A 483 -20.56 -18.91 32.47
N MET A 484 -21.22 -17.87 32.97
CA MET A 484 -20.53 -16.63 33.39
C MET A 484 -19.55 -16.85 34.55
N ARG A 485 -19.92 -17.68 35.54
CA ARG A 485 -19.00 -18.06 36.64
C ARG A 485 -17.78 -18.82 36.12
N GLN A 486 -17.97 -19.70 35.15
CA GLN A 486 -16.89 -20.47 34.55
C GLN A 486 -15.97 -19.59 33.70
N PHE A 487 -16.52 -18.58 33.02
CA PHE A 487 -15.74 -17.58 32.28
C PHE A 487 -14.91 -16.68 33.21
N GLN A 488 -15.46 -16.29 34.36
CA GLN A 488 -14.72 -15.54 35.38
C GLN A 488 -13.59 -16.35 36.02
N GLN A 489 -13.80 -17.65 36.27
CA GLN A 489 -12.75 -18.51 36.83
C GLN A 489 -11.66 -18.85 35.80
N GLY A 490 -12.00 -19.02 34.52
CA GLY A 490 -11.05 -19.31 33.45
C GLY A 490 -10.09 -18.16 33.12
N ALA A 491 -10.51 -16.91 33.37
CA ALA A 491 -9.68 -15.72 33.14
C ALA A 491 -8.60 -15.52 34.22
N ALA A 492 -8.84 -15.98 35.46
CA ALA A 492 -7.89 -15.85 36.56
C ALA A 492 -6.74 -16.87 36.51
N GLY A 493 -6.99 -18.08 35.99
CA GLY A 493 -6.00 -19.18 35.99
C GLY A 493 -4.90 -19.10 34.93
N LYS A 494 -5.09 -18.33 33.85
CA LYS A 494 -4.12 -18.26 32.73
C LYS A 494 -3.10 -17.11 32.83
N PHE A 495 -3.30 -16.14 33.72
CA PHE A 495 -2.38 -15.02 33.89
C PHE A 495 -1.27 -15.24 34.93
N GLY A 496 -1.37 -16.28 35.78
CA GLY A 496 -0.38 -16.57 36.83
C GLY A 496 0.87 -17.34 36.36
N ASN A 497 0.84 -17.97 35.18
CA ASN A 497 1.89 -18.92 34.76
C ASN A 497 2.87 -18.37 33.70
N MET A 498 2.89 -17.05 33.46
CA MET A 498 3.76 -16.42 32.45
C MET A 498 4.88 -15.52 33.03
N PHE A 499 5.00 -15.40 34.36
CA PHE A 499 5.98 -14.51 35.02
C PHE A 499 6.80 -15.21 36.11
N ASN A 500 7.30 -16.43 35.84
CA ASN A 500 8.27 -17.07 36.74
C ASN A 500 9.40 -17.75 35.94
N PHE A 501 10.34 -16.93 35.45
CA PHE A 501 11.69 -17.35 35.09
C PHE A 501 12.65 -16.17 35.29
N THR A 502 13.07 -15.96 36.54
CA THR A 502 14.36 -15.36 36.92
C THR A 502 14.78 -15.96 38.26
N ASP A 503 15.82 -16.78 38.21
CA ASP A 503 16.87 -17.02 39.23
C ASP A 503 17.36 -18.48 39.23
N ARG A 504 18.25 -18.78 38.27
CA ARG A 504 19.52 -19.51 38.47
C ARG A 504 20.36 -19.48 37.21
#